data_AF-I4C2C6-F1
#
_entry.id   AF-I4C2C6-F1
#
_cell.length_a   1.000
_cell.length_b   1.000
_cell.length_c   1.000
_cell.angle_alpha   90.00
_cell.angle_beta   90.00
_cell.angle_gamma   90.00
#
_symmetry.space_group_name_H-M   'P 1'
#
loop_
_entity.id
_entity.type
_entity.pdbx_description
1 polymer ?
#
loop_
_entity_poly.entity_id
_entity_poly.type
_entity_poly.pdbx_seq_one_letter_code
_entity_poly.pdbx_strand_id
1 'polypeptide(L)'
;MKNSTADYDNTHKKFAGRLLLLQRPGETRSAFCTRAGIKPARLRTWLKGEGVLYIHEGAEIAMRLNVSPGWLVCGEGTGGAYQN
;
A
#
# COMPACT_ATOMS: atom_id res chain seq x y z
N MET A 1 -13.92 1.94 28.00
CA MET A 1 -13.56 2.44 26.66
C MET A 1 -12.11 2.06 26.40
N LYS A 2 -11.84 1.06 25.55
CA LYS A 2 -10.48 0.65 25.20
C LYS A 2 -10.03 1.55 24.04
N ASN A 3 -9.13 2.49 24.33
CA ASN A 3 -8.61 3.40 23.32
C ASN A 3 -7.90 2.62 22.20
N SER A 4 -8.31 2.96 20.98
CA SER A 4 -8.09 2.26 19.72
C SER A 4 -6.70 2.52 19.12
N THR A 5 -5.61 2.31 19.87
CA THR A 5 -4.25 2.44 19.31
C THR A 5 -3.83 1.24 18.46
N ALA A 6 -4.41 0.06 18.71
CA ALA A 6 -4.09 -1.16 17.96
C ALA A 6 -4.59 -1.15 16.49
N ASP A 7 -5.60 -0.33 16.15
CA ASP A 7 -6.11 -0.24 14.78
C ASP A 7 -5.25 0.65 13.88
N TYR A 8 -4.65 1.71 14.43
CA TYR A 8 -3.73 2.58 13.69
C TYR A 8 -2.39 1.89 13.40
N ASP A 9 -1.86 1.13 14.35
CA ASP A 9 -0.59 0.36 14.21
C ASP A 9 -0.63 -0.62 13.02
N ASN A 10 -1.82 -1.09 12.63
CA ASN A 10 -1.97 -2.07 11.56
C ASN A 10 -2.29 -1.44 10.18
N THR A 11 -2.51 -0.13 10.09
CA THR A 11 -2.94 0.53 8.84
C THR A 11 -1.84 0.47 7.77
N HIS A 12 -0.60 0.76 8.16
CA HIS A 12 0.59 0.69 7.29
C HIS A 12 0.87 -0.75 6.83
N LYS A 13 0.70 -1.71 7.74
CA LYS A 13 0.89 -3.13 7.46
C LYS A 13 -0.18 -3.67 6.50
N LYS A 14 -1.44 -3.27 6.68
CA LYS A 14 -2.55 -3.57 5.76
C LYS A 14 -2.34 -2.93 4.38
N PHE A 15 -1.89 -1.67 4.33
CA PHE A 15 -1.51 -0.99 3.09
C PHE A 15 -0.39 -1.74 2.35
N ALA A 16 0.70 -2.06 3.05
CA ALA A 16 1.81 -2.80 2.48
C ALA A 16 1.40 -4.20 2.00
N GLY A 17 0.54 -4.90 2.76
CA GLY A 17 -0.04 -6.17 2.34
C GLY A 17 -0.80 -6.07 1.01
N ARG A 18 -1.66 -5.05 0.87
CA ARG A 18 -2.39 -4.78 -0.38
C ARG A 18 -1.48 -4.42 -1.55
N LEU A 19 -0.42 -3.65 -1.29
CA LEU A 19 0.61 -3.39 -2.30
C LEU A 19 1.21 -4.68 -2.84
N LEU A 20 1.50 -5.66 -1.98
CA LEU A 20 2.09 -6.92 -2.43
C LEU A 20 1.17 -7.76 -3.31
N LEU A 21 -0.16 -7.58 -3.21
CA LEU A 21 -1.12 -8.22 -4.12
C LEU A 21 -0.98 -7.72 -5.57
N LEU A 22 -0.40 -6.54 -5.77
CA LEU A 22 -0.18 -5.93 -7.08
C LEU A 22 1.17 -6.31 -7.71
N GLN A 23 1.98 -7.11 -7.00
CA GLN A 23 3.23 -7.63 -7.55
C GLN A 23 2.91 -8.70 -8.59
N ARG A 24 3.51 -8.56 -9.77
CA ARG A 24 3.28 -9.51 -10.87
C ARG A 24 4.03 -10.83 -10.60
N PRO A 25 3.52 -11.97 -11.08
CA PRO A 25 4.26 -13.24 -11.03
C PRO A 25 5.65 -13.09 -11.68
N GLY A 26 6.71 -13.56 -11.00
CA GLY A 26 8.09 -13.45 -11.47
C GLY A 26 8.74 -12.06 -11.31
N GLU A 27 8.00 -11.03 -10.92
CA GLU A 27 8.56 -9.70 -10.65
C GLU A 27 9.38 -9.73 -9.35
N THR A 28 10.62 -9.24 -9.38
CA THR A 28 11.40 -9.11 -8.13
C THR A 28 10.82 -8.00 -7.25
N ARG A 29 11.05 -8.09 -5.94
CA ARG A 29 10.62 -7.03 -5.00
C ARG A 29 11.17 -5.66 -5.40
N SER A 30 12.39 -5.61 -5.93
CA SER A 30 13.04 -4.37 -6.39
C SER A 30 12.35 -3.78 -7.63
N ALA A 31 12.03 -4.62 -8.62
CA ALA A 31 11.31 -4.21 -9.81
C ALA A 31 9.90 -3.69 -9.47
N PHE A 32 9.19 -4.39 -8.57
CA PHE A 32 7.90 -3.94 -8.05
C PHE A 32 7.99 -2.57 -7.39
N CYS A 33 8.97 -2.37 -6.50
CA CYS A 33 9.19 -1.09 -5.82
C CYS A 33 9.46 0.04 -6.82
N THR A 34 10.26 -0.23 -7.85
CA THR A 34 10.56 0.73 -8.92
C THR A 34 9.29 1.13 -9.67
N ARG A 35 8.48 0.15 -10.09
CA ARG A 35 7.20 0.38 -10.78
C ARG A 35 6.20 1.14 -9.90
N ALA A 36 6.13 0.82 -8.61
CA ALA A 36 5.27 1.49 -7.65
C ALA A 36 5.77 2.90 -7.25
N GLY A 37 7.01 3.27 -7.59
CA GLY A 37 7.61 4.52 -7.14
C GLY A 37 8.02 4.55 -5.67
N ILE A 38 8.22 3.38 -5.05
CA ILE A 38 8.48 3.23 -3.62
C ILE A 38 9.93 2.82 -3.40
N LYS A 39 10.59 3.37 -2.37
CA LYS A 39 11.90 2.86 -1.94
C LYS A 39 11.73 1.49 -1.26
N PRO A 40 12.52 0.45 -1.59
CA PRO A 40 12.40 -0.87 -0.96
C PRO A 40 12.50 -0.86 0.57
N ALA A 41 13.30 0.04 1.14
CA ALA A 41 13.39 0.23 2.59
C ALA A 41 12.07 0.69 3.20
N ARG A 42 11.34 1.58 2.51
CA ARG A 42 10.07 2.13 2.98
C ARG A 42 8.97 1.08 2.99
N LEU A 43 8.93 0.24 1.96
CA LEU A 43 8.04 -0.92 1.93
C LEU A 43 8.31 -1.90 3.09
N ARG A 44 9.59 -2.15 3.43
CA ARG A 44 9.95 -2.99 4.58
C ARG A 44 9.49 -2.38 5.90
N THR A 45 9.65 -1.07 6.08
CA THR A 45 9.17 -0.33 7.25
C THR A 45 7.65 -0.51 7.42
N TRP A 46 6.87 -0.29 6.36
CA TRP A 46 5.42 -0.49 6.43
C TRP A 46 5.00 -1.96 6.68
N LEU A 47 5.71 -2.94 6.13
CA LEU A 47 5.45 -4.37 6.39
C LEU A 47 5.66 -4.76 7.86
N LYS A 48 6.56 -4.07 8.56
CA LYS A 48 6.76 -4.23 10.00
C LYS A 48 5.69 -3.53 10.84
N GLY A 49 4.81 -2.74 10.22
CA GLY A 49 3.89 -1.84 10.93
C GLY A 49 4.59 -0.58 11.45
N GLU A 50 5.80 -0.30 10.98
CA GLU A 50 6.59 0.85 11.39
C GLU A 50 6.40 2.02 10.41
N GLY A 51 6.76 3.22 10.85
CA GLY A 51 6.81 4.43 10.04
C GLY A 51 5.46 5.11 9.82
N VAL A 52 5.47 6.11 8.94
CA VAL A 52 4.29 6.92 8.59
C VAL A 52 3.99 6.77 7.10
N LEU A 53 2.73 6.47 6.79
CA LEU A 53 2.12 6.54 5.47
C LEU A 53 1.24 7.78 5.46
N TYR A 54 1.62 8.72 4.62
CA TYR A 54 0.75 9.85 4.35
C TYR A 54 -0.26 9.45 3.27
N ILE A 55 -1.51 9.88 3.43
CA ILE A 55 -2.60 9.56 2.50
C ILE A 55 -2.25 9.99 1.07
N HIS A 56 -1.62 11.17 0.90
CA HIS A 56 -1.20 11.66 -0.42
C HIS A 56 -0.20 10.72 -1.10
N GLU A 57 0.78 10.20 -0.36
CA GLU A 57 1.76 9.25 -0.89
C GLU A 57 1.08 7.93 -1.28
N GLY A 58 0.16 7.43 -0.45
CA GLY A 58 -0.62 6.24 -0.77
C GLY A 58 -1.47 6.42 -2.04
N ALA A 59 -2.05 7.60 -2.24
CA ALA A 59 -2.81 7.93 -3.44
C ALA A 59 -1.93 8.05 -4.69
N GLU A 60 -0.75 8.65 -4.59
CA GLU A 60 0.22 8.71 -5.69
C GLU A 60 0.68 7.32 -6.13
N ILE A 61 0.96 6.44 -5.17
CA ILE A 61 1.31 5.04 -5.45
C ILE A 61 0.14 4.32 -6.14
N ALA A 62 -1.10 4.54 -5.66
CA ALA A 62 -2.29 3.95 -6.28
C ALA A 62 -2.44 4.38 -7.74
N MET A 63 -2.28 5.68 -8.03
CA MET A 63 -2.34 6.21 -9.39
C MET A 63 -1.24 5.62 -10.28
N ARG A 64 0.00 5.50 -9.78
CA ARG A 64 1.11 4.86 -10.52
C ARG A 64 0.84 3.39 -10.84
N LEU A 65 0.18 2.69 -9.92
CA LEU A 65 -0.17 1.29 -10.08
C LEU A 65 -1.51 1.08 -10.80
N ASN A 66 -2.17 2.16 -11.22
CA ASN A 66 -3.47 2.17 -11.87
C ASN A 66 -4.56 1.41 -11.07
N VAL A 67 -4.60 1.67 -9.75
CA VAL A 67 -5.58 1.10 -8.82
C VAL A 67 -6.29 2.19 -8.03
N SER A 68 -7.43 1.86 -7.44
CA SER A 68 -8.18 2.81 -6.60
C SER A 68 -7.39 3.25 -5.37
N PRO A 69 -7.20 4.57 -5.15
CA PRO A 69 -6.62 5.10 -3.92
C PRO A 69 -7.40 4.67 -2.67
N GLY A 70 -8.73 4.66 -2.73
CA GLY A 70 -9.58 4.23 -1.60
C GLY A 70 -9.36 2.77 -1.24
N TRP A 71 -9.24 1.90 -2.24
CA TRP A 71 -8.93 0.48 -2.02
C TRP A 71 -7.51 0.30 -1.48
N LEU A 72 -6.52 0.99 -2.04
CA LEU A 72 -5.13 0.80 -1.63
C LEU A 72 -4.84 1.38 -0.24
N VAL A 73 -5.35 2.56 0.07
CA VAL A 73 -5.09 3.29 1.32
C VAL A 73 -6.03 2.83 2.43
N CYS A 74 -7.35 2.92 2.23
CA CYS A 74 -8.35 2.71 3.28
C CYS A 74 -8.88 1.27 3.31
N GLY A 75 -8.87 0.59 2.17
CA GLY A 75 -9.38 -0.79 2.05
C GLY A 75 -10.85 -0.79 1.70
N GLU A 76 -11.33 0.37 1.25
CA GLU A 76 -12.71 0.62 0.89
C GLU A 76 -12.90 0.33 -0.60
N GLY A 77 -13.95 -0.44 -0.91
CA GLY A 77 -14.36 -0.75 -2.28
C GLY A 77 -13.68 -2.00 -2.87
N THR A 78 -14.50 -2.92 -3.36
CA THR A 78 -14.07 -4.08 -4.15
C THR A 78 -13.52 -3.65 -5.50
N GLY A 79 -12.24 -3.91 -5.76
CA GLY A 79 -11.74 -4.42 -7.05
C GLY A 79 -12.15 -3.71 -8.35
N GLY A 80 -12.38 -2.41 -8.36
CA GLY A 80 -12.60 -1.64 -9.58
C GLY A 80 -11.27 -1.20 -10.18
N ALA A 81 -10.74 -2.00 -11.10
CA ALA A 81 -9.64 -1.60 -11.95
C ALA A 81 -10.01 -0.30 -12.69
N TYR A 82 -9.13 0.70 -12.65
CA TYR A 82 -9.18 1.79 -13.63
C TYR A 82 -8.68 1.22 -14.97
N GLN A 83 -9.45 0.33 -15.58
CA GLN A 83 -9.26 -0.05 -16.99
C GLN A 83 -9.91 1.05 -17.84
N ASN A 84 -9.11 2.01 -18.26
CA ASN A 84 -9.30 2.72 -19.53
C ASN A 84 -8.15 2.33 -20.45
#